data_AF-A0A9P0E5S1-F1
#
_entry.id   AF-A0A9P0E5S1-F1
#
_cell.length_a   1.000
_cell.length_b   1.000
_cell.length_c   1.000
_cell.angle_alpha   90.00
_cell.angle_beta   90.00
_cell.angle_gamma   90.00
#
_symmetry.space_group_name_H-M   'P 1'
#
loop_
_entity.id
_entity.type
_entity.pdbx_description
1 polymer ?
#
loop_
_entity_poly.entity_id
_entity_poly.type
_entity_poly.pdbx_seq_one_letter_code
_entity_poly.pdbx_strand_id
1 'polypeptide(L)'
;MQVGKVPFSDFLHRISSLITAIKNESSESDMSDKYSTYEEMKEKLRMRQDEIFKLQAANSDLTQVNKRWHRYNSDMQMFIEKLQTTIRDQQEQINRILSSEERVPAARETGECTRKSCSATRDEVKKLREKVKHLELQVKSHKEDWEAERAEKKSISEAKDELERRFSAALRDLYSAKKSREEESEASSSCPMCRSYQVTPSNRSDLQTVIHCNHIPQLGCRQRDVLFGNVVCDSSDDRDTVVTGTSSVVTGTSGVAASRSLGTLSVGIKSSSFIPVARSPSAPSTTHSETEDDISCPSCDRVFSSRVHLEFLDHFESCQGHRNGPD
;
A
#
# COMPACT_ATOMS: atom_id res chain seq x y z
N MET A 1 -75.15 54.92 2.86
CA MET A 1 -74.20 53.78 2.79
C MET A 1 -74.76 52.65 3.65
N GLN A 2 -75.34 51.63 3.04
CA GLN A 2 -75.82 50.45 3.77
C GLN A 2 -74.66 49.49 3.95
N VAL A 3 -74.21 49.33 5.20
CA VAL A 3 -73.23 48.31 5.57
C VAL A 3 -73.99 47.00 5.68
N GLY A 4 -73.84 46.13 4.66
CA GLY A 4 -74.47 44.82 4.65
C GLY A 4 -74.01 44.00 5.85
N LYS A 5 -74.95 43.63 6.72
CA LYS A 5 -74.70 42.73 7.84
C LYS A 5 -74.46 41.33 7.28
N VAL A 6 -73.19 40.93 7.21
CA VAL A 6 -72.85 39.53 6.89
C VAL A 6 -73.32 38.65 8.04
N PRO A 7 -74.08 37.58 7.79
CA PRO A 7 -74.50 36.64 8.82
C PRO A 7 -73.28 36.07 9.54
N PHE A 8 -73.32 36.03 10.88
CA PHE A 8 -72.24 35.48 11.69
C PHE A 8 -71.91 34.03 11.33
N SER A 9 -72.89 33.27 10.84
CA SER A 9 -72.72 31.92 10.30
C SER A 9 -71.74 31.86 9.13
N ASP A 10 -71.79 32.85 8.22
CA ASP A 10 -70.92 32.87 7.03
C ASP A 10 -69.49 33.23 7.40
N PHE A 11 -69.32 34.06 8.43
CA PHE A 11 -68.01 34.37 9.00
C PHE A 11 -67.36 33.14 9.63
N LEU A 12 -68.12 32.40 10.45
CA LEU A 12 -67.63 31.16 11.06
C LEU A 12 -67.33 30.09 10.01
N HIS A 13 -68.14 29.96 8.97
CA HIS A 13 -67.88 29.01 7.88
C HIS A 13 -66.60 29.38 7.10
N ARG A 14 -66.35 30.67 6.87
CA ARG A 14 -65.10 31.13 6.24
C ARG A 14 -63.88 30.86 7.10
N ILE A 15 -63.97 31.11 8.41
CA ILE A 15 -62.88 30.77 9.34
C ILE A 15 -62.65 29.26 9.37
N SER A 16 -63.69 28.44 9.47
CA SER A 16 -63.55 26.98 9.47
C SER A 16 -62.95 26.46 8.17
N SER A 17 -63.32 27.03 7.03
CA SER A 17 -62.75 26.68 5.73
C SER A 17 -61.28 27.10 5.61
N LEU A 18 -60.90 28.27 6.14
CA LEU A 18 -59.52 28.73 6.21
C LEU A 18 -58.67 27.84 7.12
N ILE A 19 -59.18 27.47 8.30
CA ILE A 19 -58.48 26.56 9.22
C ILE A 19 -58.29 25.19 8.57
N THR A 20 -59.28 24.69 7.83
CA THR A 20 -59.19 23.41 7.13
C THR A 20 -58.20 23.47 5.96
N ALA A 21 -58.20 24.58 5.20
CA ALA A 21 -57.24 24.81 4.13
C ALA A 21 -55.80 24.89 4.66
N ILE A 22 -55.57 25.66 5.73
CA ILE A 22 -54.25 25.79 6.38
C ILE A 22 -53.80 24.44 6.95
N LYS A 23 -54.72 23.65 7.53
CA LYS A 23 -54.40 22.33 8.08
C LYS A 23 -54.05 21.30 7.00
N ASN A 24 -54.70 21.38 5.84
CA ASN A 24 -54.47 20.49 4.72
C ASN A 24 -53.23 20.89 3.88
N GLU A 25 -52.87 22.17 3.82
CA GLU A 25 -51.65 22.64 3.16
C GLU A 25 -50.38 22.41 4.01
N SER A 26 -50.52 22.20 5.32
CA SER A 26 -49.38 22.28 6.27
C SER A 26 -48.70 20.97 6.65
N SER A 27 -49.27 19.77 6.49
CA SER A 27 -48.87 18.70 7.45
C SER A 27 -48.40 17.33 6.94
N GLU A 28 -48.64 16.89 5.70
CA GLU A 28 -48.28 15.50 5.35
C GLU A 28 -47.42 15.33 4.08
N SER A 29 -47.70 16.06 2.99
CA SER A 29 -46.93 15.92 1.75
C SER A 29 -45.51 16.49 1.85
N ASP A 30 -45.36 17.68 2.46
CA ASP A 30 -44.07 18.39 2.57
C ASP A 30 -43.06 17.65 3.49
N MET A 31 -43.56 16.88 4.47
CA MET A 31 -42.70 16.09 5.35
C MET A 31 -42.16 14.82 4.67
N SER A 32 -42.94 14.21 3.77
CA SER A 32 -42.52 13.05 2.98
C SER A 32 -41.39 13.39 2.01
N ASP A 33 -41.51 14.51 1.29
CA ASP A 33 -40.49 14.95 0.33
C ASP A 33 -39.18 15.36 1.02
N LYS A 34 -39.29 16.01 2.18
CA LYS A 34 -38.14 16.33 3.05
C LYS A 34 -37.42 15.08 3.54
N TYR A 35 -38.17 14.04 3.94
CA TYR A 35 -37.59 12.77 4.37
C TYR A 35 -36.88 12.05 3.21
N SER A 36 -37.50 12.01 2.03
CA SER A 36 -36.88 11.43 0.83
C SER A 36 -35.57 12.15 0.46
N THR A 37 -35.57 13.48 0.49
CA THR A 37 -34.37 14.29 0.21
C THR A 37 -33.26 14.03 1.24
N TYR A 38 -33.62 13.86 2.52
CA TYR A 38 -32.69 13.54 3.58
C TYR A 38 -32.06 12.16 3.41
N GLU A 39 -32.86 11.12 3.13
CA GLU A 39 -32.32 9.78 2.88
C GLU A 39 -31.43 9.74 1.63
N GLU A 40 -31.77 10.48 0.56
CA GLU A 40 -30.90 10.61 -0.61
C GLU A 40 -29.55 11.28 -0.25
N MET A 41 -29.56 12.34 0.55
CA MET A 41 -28.32 12.98 1.03
C MET A 41 -27.48 12.05 1.90
N LYS A 42 -28.12 11.26 2.77
CA LYS A 42 -27.46 10.28 3.64
C LYS A 42 -26.84 9.15 2.82
N GLU A 43 -27.54 8.66 1.81
CA GLU A 43 -27.01 7.66 0.87
C GLU A 43 -25.81 8.22 0.10
N LYS A 44 -25.92 9.45 -0.42
CA LYS A 44 -24.79 10.14 -1.07
C LYS A 44 -23.59 10.29 -0.12
N LEU A 45 -23.83 10.63 1.15
CA LEU A 45 -22.76 10.73 2.15
C LEU A 45 -22.07 9.38 2.37
N ARG A 46 -22.84 8.30 2.48
CA ARG A 46 -22.30 6.93 2.62
C ARG A 46 -21.47 6.53 1.39
N MET A 47 -22.00 6.76 0.19
CA MET A 47 -21.28 6.49 -1.06
C MET A 47 -19.95 7.25 -1.15
N ARG A 48 -19.92 8.52 -0.70
CA ARG A 48 -18.69 9.31 -0.63
C ARG A 48 -17.71 8.78 0.42
N GLN A 49 -18.20 8.31 1.57
CA GLN A 49 -17.35 7.67 2.58
C GLN A 49 -16.72 6.39 2.03
N ASP A 50 -17.48 5.55 1.35
CA ASP A 50 -16.98 4.31 0.73
C ASP A 50 -15.95 4.61 -0.36
N GLU A 51 -16.18 5.64 -1.19
CA GLU A 51 -15.23 6.10 -2.19
C GLU A 51 -13.92 6.59 -1.56
N ILE A 52 -14.00 7.34 -0.45
CA ILE A 52 -12.81 7.76 0.31
C ILE A 52 -12.01 6.55 0.79
N PHE A 53 -12.67 5.53 1.35
CA PHE A 53 -11.97 4.32 1.80
C PHE A 53 -11.32 3.57 0.63
N LYS A 54 -11.99 3.47 -0.52
CA LYS A 54 -11.42 2.87 -1.74
C LYS A 54 -10.18 3.63 -2.23
N LEU A 55 -10.26 4.96 -2.27
CA LEU A 55 -9.12 5.81 -2.66
C LEU A 55 -7.96 5.71 -1.67
N GLN A 56 -8.24 5.61 -0.37
CA GLN A 56 -7.21 5.39 0.66
C GLN A 56 -6.49 4.06 0.47
N ALA A 57 -7.23 2.97 0.18
CA ALA A 57 -6.65 1.67 -0.12
C ALA A 57 -5.77 1.72 -1.38
N ALA A 58 -6.27 2.31 -2.47
CA ALA A 58 -5.50 2.47 -3.71
C ALA A 58 -4.22 3.31 -3.52
N ASN A 59 -4.27 4.35 -2.69
CA ASN A 59 -3.10 5.18 -2.38
C ASN A 59 -2.05 4.41 -1.55
N SER A 60 -2.50 3.59 -0.60
CA SER A 60 -1.63 2.68 0.14
C SER A 60 -0.89 1.71 -0.79
N ASP A 61 -1.62 1.10 -1.73
CA ASP A 61 -1.04 0.17 -2.72
C ASP A 61 -0.04 0.88 -3.64
N LEU A 62 -0.40 2.06 -4.16
CA LEU A 62 0.50 2.87 -4.99
C LEU A 62 1.78 3.23 -4.23
N THR A 63 1.68 3.60 -2.95
CA THR A 63 2.83 3.86 -2.08
C THR A 63 3.72 2.63 -1.93
N GLN A 64 3.11 1.44 -1.82
CA GLN A 64 3.86 0.19 -1.71
C GLN A 64 4.58 -0.16 -3.03
N VAL A 65 3.91 0.00 -4.17
CA VAL A 65 4.52 -0.18 -5.50
C VAL A 65 5.69 0.78 -5.68
N ASN A 66 5.50 2.05 -5.33
CA ASN A 66 6.57 3.06 -5.42
C ASN A 66 7.77 2.70 -4.54
N LYS A 67 7.54 2.20 -3.31
CA LYS A 67 8.62 1.68 -2.46
C LYS A 67 9.37 0.51 -3.10
N ARG A 68 8.68 -0.43 -3.76
CA ARG A 68 9.31 -1.55 -4.47
C ARG A 68 10.13 -1.06 -5.67
N TRP A 69 9.58 -0.13 -6.43
CA TRP A 69 10.27 0.51 -7.55
C TRP A 69 11.56 1.22 -7.12
N HIS A 70 11.53 2.00 -6.03
CA HIS A 70 12.73 2.64 -5.50
C HIS A 70 13.81 1.64 -5.08
N ARG A 71 13.45 0.50 -4.48
CA ARG A 71 14.42 -0.56 -4.16
C ARG A 71 15.03 -1.15 -5.42
N TYR A 72 14.20 -1.55 -6.38
CA TYR A 72 14.69 -2.06 -7.67
C TYR A 72 15.64 -1.08 -8.36
N ASN A 73 15.29 0.21 -8.39
CA ASN A 73 16.13 1.24 -8.98
C ASN A 73 17.46 1.41 -8.22
N SER A 74 17.44 1.33 -6.89
CA SER A 74 18.66 1.35 -6.06
C SER A 74 19.54 0.12 -6.34
N ASP A 75 18.96 -1.06 -6.45
CA ASP A 75 19.69 -2.31 -6.74
C ASP A 75 20.30 -2.26 -8.15
N MET A 76 19.58 -1.73 -9.12
CA MET A 76 20.07 -1.51 -10.49
C MET A 76 21.23 -0.53 -10.51
N GLN A 77 21.15 0.58 -9.76
CA GLN A 77 22.23 1.55 -9.66
C GLN A 77 23.50 0.92 -9.07
N MET A 78 23.36 0.12 -8.02
CA MET A 78 24.47 -0.65 -7.44
C MET A 78 25.08 -1.65 -8.43
N PHE A 79 24.24 -2.29 -9.25
CA PHE A 79 24.71 -3.20 -10.31
C PHE A 79 25.51 -2.46 -11.38
N ILE A 80 25.02 -1.31 -11.85
CA ILE A 80 25.72 -0.46 -12.82
C ILE A 80 27.08 -0.01 -12.26
N GLU A 81 27.14 0.41 -11.00
CA GLU A 81 28.40 0.81 -10.35
C GLU A 81 29.41 -0.34 -10.26
N LYS A 82 28.94 -1.56 -9.97
CA LYS A 82 29.78 -2.76 -10.01
C LYS A 82 30.31 -3.03 -11.40
N LEU A 83 29.46 -3.00 -12.43
CA LEU A 83 29.87 -3.17 -13.83
C LEU A 83 30.92 -2.14 -14.24
N GLN A 84 30.70 -0.86 -13.92
CA GLN A 84 31.66 0.21 -14.22
C GLN A 84 33.00 -0.01 -13.51
N THR A 85 32.97 -0.51 -12.27
CA THR A 85 34.20 -0.85 -11.53
C THR A 85 34.94 -2.00 -12.18
N THR A 86 34.24 -3.09 -12.54
CA THR A 86 34.84 -4.21 -13.26
C THR A 86 35.43 -3.81 -14.61
N ILE A 87 34.74 -2.95 -15.38
CA ILE A 87 35.24 -2.43 -16.66
C ILE A 87 36.54 -1.64 -16.45
N ARG A 88 36.59 -0.74 -15.46
CA ARG A 88 37.80 0.01 -15.11
C ARG A 88 38.96 -0.91 -14.72
N ASP A 89 38.70 -1.91 -13.88
CA ASP A 89 39.72 -2.87 -13.45
C ASP A 89 40.25 -3.69 -14.63
N GLN A 90 39.38 -4.11 -15.55
CA GLN A 90 39.77 -4.81 -16.78
C GLN A 90 40.62 -3.91 -17.69
N GLN A 91 40.25 -2.64 -17.87
CA GLN A 91 41.04 -1.69 -18.64
C GLN A 91 42.40 -1.41 -18.00
N GLU A 92 42.49 -1.35 -16.67
CA GLU A 92 43.77 -1.25 -15.99
C GLU A 92 44.64 -2.50 -16.21
N GLN A 93 44.06 -3.70 -16.15
CA GLN A 93 44.77 -4.94 -16.45
C GLN A 93 45.31 -4.97 -17.89
N ILE A 94 44.48 -4.59 -18.87
CA ILE A 94 44.90 -4.48 -20.28
C ILE A 94 46.07 -3.49 -20.41
N ASN A 95 45.95 -2.31 -19.81
CA ASN A 95 47.01 -1.30 -19.85
C ASN A 95 48.32 -1.79 -19.22
N ARG A 96 48.24 -2.57 -18.13
CA ARG A 96 49.41 -3.19 -17.50
C ARG A 96 50.08 -4.22 -18.41
N ILE A 97 49.29 -5.06 -19.09
CA ILE A 97 49.80 -6.07 -20.04
C ILE A 97 50.50 -5.37 -21.22
N LEU A 98 49.84 -4.40 -21.85
CA LEU A 98 50.41 -3.62 -22.96
C LEU A 98 51.72 -2.92 -22.54
N SER A 99 51.74 -2.32 -21.36
CA SER A 99 52.96 -1.68 -20.81
C SER A 99 54.08 -2.69 -20.48
N SER A 100 53.74 -3.97 -20.28
CA SER A 100 54.71 -5.03 -20.00
C SER A 100 55.31 -5.64 -21.27
N GLU A 101 54.52 -5.78 -22.34
CA GLU A 101 55.00 -6.21 -23.66
C GLU A 101 55.96 -5.18 -24.28
N GLU A 102 55.74 -3.90 -24.03
CA GLU A 102 56.65 -2.83 -24.47
C GLU A 102 58.03 -2.87 -23.76
N ARG A 103 58.17 -3.66 -22.69
CA ARG A 103 59.44 -3.88 -21.95
C ARG A 103 60.12 -5.20 -22.27
N VAL A 104 59.89 -5.81 -23.43
CA VAL A 104 60.72 -6.95 -23.90
C VAL A 104 61.88 -6.42 -24.77
N PRO A 105 63.05 -6.09 -24.22
CA PRO A 105 64.25 -5.94 -25.03
C PRO A 105 64.69 -7.33 -25.50
N ALA A 106 64.80 -7.48 -26.82
CA ALA A 106 65.59 -8.54 -27.41
C ALA A 106 67.03 -8.50 -26.86
N ALA A 107 67.59 -9.69 -26.62
CA ALA A 107 68.95 -9.99 -26.13
C ALA A 107 69.09 -9.91 -24.59
N ARG A 108 69.51 -10.96 -23.85
CA ARG A 108 70.72 -11.77 -24.06
C ARG A 108 70.68 -13.02 -23.17
N GLU A 109 71.10 -14.15 -23.74
CA GLU A 109 71.79 -15.21 -23.01
C GLU A 109 73.13 -14.66 -22.48
N THR A 110 73.37 -14.73 -21.17
CA THR A 110 74.64 -15.15 -20.52
C THR A 110 74.55 -14.91 -19.02
N GLY A 111 75.00 -15.89 -18.26
CA GLY A 111 74.82 -15.99 -16.82
C GLY A 111 75.60 -14.94 -16.01
N GLU A 112 74.93 -14.46 -14.96
CA GLU A 112 75.46 -14.07 -13.65
C GLU A 112 74.27 -13.50 -12.85
N CYS A 113 73.97 -14.03 -11.64
CA CYS A 113 73.07 -13.31 -10.70
C CYS A 113 73.79 -12.01 -10.34
N THR A 114 73.53 -10.97 -11.12
CA THR A 114 73.87 -9.59 -10.78
C THR A 114 73.12 -9.27 -9.50
N ARG A 115 73.85 -9.06 -8.39
CA ARG A 115 73.34 -8.85 -7.02
C ARG A 115 72.12 -7.91 -6.91
N LYS A 116 71.93 -6.98 -7.84
CA LYS A 116 70.79 -6.04 -7.90
C LYS A 116 69.46 -6.69 -8.32
N SER A 117 69.48 -7.69 -9.22
CA SER A 117 68.27 -8.45 -9.58
C SER A 117 67.80 -9.29 -8.39
N CYS A 118 68.75 -9.94 -7.71
CA CYS A 118 68.50 -10.75 -6.51
C CYS A 118 68.04 -9.89 -5.30
N SER A 119 68.38 -8.59 -5.21
CA SER A 119 67.84 -7.67 -4.19
C SER A 119 66.45 -7.13 -4.51
N ALA A 120 66.16 -6.81 -5.78
CA ALA A 120 64.84 -6.33 -6.19
C ALA A 120 63.75 -7.38 -5.93
N THR A 121 64.02 -8.66 -6.25
CA THR A 121 63.11 -9.77 -5.93
C THR A 121 62.91 -9.93 -4.42
N ARG A 122 63.94 -9.66 -3.61
CA ARG A 122 63.83 -9.73 -2.14
C ARG A 122 62.93 -8.64 -1.57
N ASP A 123 63.01 -7.42 -2.10
CA ASP A 123 62.15 -6.30 -1.73
C ASP A 123 60.70 -6.53 -2.17
N GLU A 124 60.51 -7.12 -3.35
CA GLU A 124 59.18 -7.51 -3.83
C GLU A 124 58.55 -8.62 -2.96
N VAL A 125 59.33 -9.64 -2.57
CA VAL A 125 58.88 -10.66 -1.61
C VAL A 125 58.50 -10.04 -0.27
N LYS A 126 59.23 -9.02 0.19
CA LYS A 126 58.89 -8.30 1.43
C LYS A 126 57.56 -7.54 1.28
N LYS A 127 57.36 -6.82 0.17
CA LYS A 127 56.12 -6.11 -0.13
C LYS A 127 54.92 -7.05 -0.27
N LEU A 128 55.11 -8.20 -0.90
CA LEU A 128 54.07 -9.23 -1.01
C LEU A 128 53.71 -9.82 0.36
N ARG A 129 54.69 -10.05 1.24
CA ARG A 129 54.43 -10.48 2.63
C ARG A 129 53.62 -9.45 3.41
N GLU A 130 53.91 -8.17 3.26
CA GLU A 130 53.14 -7.08 3.88
C GLU A 130 51.71 -7.02 3.33
N LYS A 131 51.54 -7.18 2.00
CA LYS A 131 50.22 -7.23 1.37
C LYS A 131 49.39 -8.43 1.81
N VAL A 132 50.00 -9.61 1.93
CA VAL A 132 49.35 -10.82 2.46
C VAL A 132 48.88 -10.57 3.90
N LYS A 133 49.74 -10.04 4.76
CA LYS A 133 49.34 -9.68 6.14
C LYS A 133 48.18 -8.70 6.19
N HIS A 134 48.18 -7.69 5.33
CA HIS A 134 47.09 -6.72 5.25
C HIS A 134 45.77 -7.39 4.84
N LEU A 135 45.81 -8.25 3.81
CA LEU A 135 44.63 -8.99 3.36
C LEU A 135 44.13 -9.98 4.41
N GLU A 136 45.01 -10.66 5.14
CA GLU A 136 44.65 -11.53 6.27
C GLU A 136 43.89 -10.76 7.35
N LEU A 137 44.36 -9.55 7.70
CA LEU A 137 43.66 -8.68 8.66
C LEU A 137 42.31 -8.22 8.12
N GLN A 138 42.21 -7.91 6.83
CA GLN A 138 40.94 -7.50 6.20
C GLN A 138 39.92 -8.64 6.19
N VAL A 139 40.35 -9.86 5.81
CA VAL A 139 39.49 -11.06 5.86
C VAL A 139 39.05 -11.34 7.30
N LYS A 140 39.95 -11.18 8.28
CA LYS A 140 39.61 -11.34 9.69
C LYS A 140 38.56 -10.32 10.13
N SER A 141 38.74 -9.04 9.80
CA SER A 141 37.75 -7.98 10.10
C SER A 141 36.38 -8.29 9.48
N HIS A 142 36.33 -8.61 8.18
CA HIS A 142 35.07 -8.95 7.51
C HIS A 142 34.38 -10.18 8.12
N LYS A 143 35.16 -11.17 8.57
CA LYS A 143 34.61 -12.33 9.25
C LYS A 143 33.99 -11.95 10.60
N GLU A 144 34.69 -11.14 11.40
CA GLU A 144 34.20 -10.64 12.68
C GLU A 144 32.92 -9.79 12.50
N ASP A 145 32.91 -8.90 11.51
CA ASP A 145 31.72 -8.08 11.17
C ASP A 145 30.52 -8.96 10.78
N TRP A 146 30.74 -9.98 9.93
CA TRP A 146 29.68 -10.91 9.54
C TRP A 146 29.18 -11.78 10.70
N GLU A 147 30.06 -12.19 11.60
CA GLU A 147 29.68 -12.91 12.82
C GLU A 147 28.86 -12.01 13.76
N ALA A 148 29.21 -10.73 13.86
CA ALA A 148 28.44 -9.74 14.64
C ALA A 148 27.04 -9.50 14.04
N GLU A 149 26.93 -9.27 12.73
CA GLU A 149 25.64 -9.11 12.05
C GLU A 149 24.76 -10.36 12.20
N ARG A 150 25.35 -11.55 12.07
CA ARG A 150 24.69 -12.84 12.31
C ARG A 150 24.14 -12.92 13.74
N ALA A 151 24.93 -12.50 14.74
CA ALA A 151 24.53 -12.53 16.14
C ALA A 151 23.42 -11.50 16.44
N GLU A 152 23.52 -10.29 15.91
CA GLU A 152 22.48 -9.26 16.05
C GLU A 152 21.17 -9.72 15.41
N LYS A 153 21.21 -10.27 14.18
CA LYS A 153 20.03 -10.81 13.51
C LYS A 153 19.37 -11.93 14.32
N LYS A 154 20.16 -12.79 14.95
CA LYS A 154 19.65 -13.85 15.83
C LYS A 154 18.95 -13.26 17.07
N SER A 155 19.58 -12.29 17.73
CA SER A 155 19.02 -11.58 18.89
C SER A 155 17.69 -10.88 18.55
N ILE A 156 17.62 -10.22 17.38
CA ILE A 156 16.39 -9.59 16.90
C ILE A 156 15.28 -10.63 16.65
N SER A 157 15.62 -11.79 16.06
CA SER A 157 14.65 -12.87 15.86
C SER A 157 14.11 -13.40 17.19
N GLU A 158 14.96 -13.64 18.17
CA GLU A 158 14.55 -14.11 19.50
C GLU A 158 13.67 -13.07 20.21
N ALA A 159 13.99 -11.78 20.10
CA ALA A 159 13.18 -10.70 20.64
C ALA A 159 11.80 -10.60 19.96
N LYS A 160 11.74 -10.83 18.64
CA LYS A 160 10.48 -10.89 17.89
C LYS A 160 9.62 -12.06 18.36
N ASP A 161 10.20 -13.26 18.47
CA ASP A 161 9.48 -14.46 18.91
C ASP A 161 8.95 -14.30 20.34
N GLU A 162 9.72 -13.67 21.22
CA GLU A 162 9.29 -13.33 22.59
C GLU A 162 8.13 -12.32 22.60
N LEU A 163 8.17 -11.30 21.74
CA LEU A 163 7.07 -10.33 21.62
C LEU A 163 5.80 -10.99 21.07
N GLU A 164 5.92 -11.86 20.08
CA GLU A 164 4.83 -12.64 19.51
C GLU A 164 4.21 -13.60 20.55
N ARG A 165 5.05 -14.23 21.38
CA ARG A 165 4.61 -15.04 22.51
C ARG A 165 3.83 -14.20 23.53
N ARG A 166 4.30 -13.00 23.88
CA ARG A 166 3.60 -12.08 24.80
C ARG A 166 2.27 -11.59 24.23
N PHE A 167 2.25 -11.22 22.96
CA PHE A 167 1.02 -10.81 22.28
C PHE A 167 -0.02 -11.93 22.30
N SER A 168 0.39 -13.15 21.97
CA SER A 168 -0.46 -14.33 22.03
C SER A 168 -0.99 -14.62 23.44
N ALA A 169 -0.18 -14.40 24.48
CA ALA A 169 -0.62 -14.53 25.87
C ALA A 169 -1.66 -13.46 26.24
N ALA A 170 -1.41 -12.19 25.91
CA ALA A 170 -2.34 -11.10 26.18
C ALA A 170 -3.69 -11.30 25.48
N LEU A 171 -3.69 -11.83 24.24
CA LEU A 171 -4.94 -12.19 23.56
C LEU A 171 -5.70 -13.27 24.33
N ARG A 172 -5.04 -14.33 24.80
CA ARG A 172 -5.70 -15.36 25.64
C ARG A 172 -6.27 -14.78 26.92
N ASP A 173 -5.57 -13.86 27.57
CA ASP A 173 -6.04 -13.19 28.79
C ASP A 173 -7.28 -12.33 28.49
N LEU A 174 -7.29 -11.58 27.39
CA LEU A 174 -8.45 -10.79 26.95
C LEU A 174 -9.66 -11.67 26.62
N TYR A 175 -9.46 -12.79 25.92
CA TYR A 175 -10.53 -13.75 25.66
C TYR A 175 -11.09 -14.35 26.96
N SER A 176 -10.22 -14.69 27.92
CA SER A 176 -10.63 -15.23 29.21
C SER A 176 -11.39 -14.19 30.04
N ALA A 177 -10.93 -12.94 30.07
CA ALA A 177 -11.59 -11.83 30.77
C ALA A 177 -12.93 -11.44 30.14
N LYS A 178 -13.03 -11.48 28.80
CA LYS A 178 -14.30 -11.27 28.10
C LYS A 178 -15.31 -12.35 28.50
N LYS A 179 -14.88 -13.62 28.51
CA LYS A 179 -15.72 -14.75 28.89
C LYS A 179 -16.21 -14.64 30.34
N SER A 180 -15.33 -14.32 31.29
CA SER A 180 -15.74 -14.16 32.69
C SER A 180 -16.73 -13.01 32.87
N ARG A 181 -16.60 -11.91 32.11
CA ARG A 181 -17.54 -10.80 32.14
C ARG A 181 -18.92 -11.15 31.56
N GLU A 182 -18.96 -11.99 30.54
CA GLU A 182 -20.21 -12.54 29.99
C GLU A 182 -20.90 -13.43 31.03
N GLU A 183 -20.17 -14.34 31.68
CA GLU A 183 -20.68 -15.20 32.76
C GLU A 183 -21.19 -14.38 33.97
N GLU A 184 -20.48 -13.32 34.38
CA GLU A 184 -20.93 -12.39 35.43
C GLU A 184 -22.16 -11.57 35.02
N SER A 185 -22.27 -11.18 33.75
CA SER A 185 -23.41 -10.42 33.23
C SER A 185 -24.67 -11.29 33.12
N GLU A 186 -24.52 -12.57 32.77
CA GLU A 186 -25.60 -13.55 32.80
C GLU A 186 -26.05 -13.86 34.23
N ALA A 187 -25.11 -14.00 35.17
CA ALA A 187 -25.41 -14.19 36.60
C ALA A 187 -26.04 -12.94 37.25
N SER A 188 -25.70 -11.74 36.78
CA SER A 188 -26.23 -10.45 37.26
C SER A 188 -27.49 -9.99 36.53
N SER A 189 -28.02 -10.78 35.58
CA SER A 189 -29.27 -10.46 34.86
C SER A 189 -30.53 -10.50 35.74
N SER A 190 -30.42 -10.88 37.02
CA SER A 190 -31.47 -10.64 37.99
C SER A 190 -31.48 -9.16 38.39
N CYS A 191 -32.58 -8.46 38.10
CA CYS A 191 -32.81 -7.09 38.56
C CYS A 191 -32.51 -6.95 40.07
N PRO A 192 -31.64 -6.02 40.48
CA PRO A 192 -31.27 -5.84 41.89
C PRO A 192 -32.44 -5.43 42.80
N MET A 193 -33.57 -4.99 42.23
CA MET A 193 -34.80 -4.68 42.98
C MET A 193 -35.79 -5.83 43.09
N CYS A 194 -35.65 -6.92 42.32
CA CYS A 194 -36.59 -8.03 42.38
C CYS A 194 -35.82 -9.35 42.30
N ARG A 195 -35.32 -9.79 43.46
CA ARG A 195 -34.46 -10.97 43.61
C ARG A 195 -35.17 -12.32 43.41
N SER A 196 -36.36 -12.33 42.81
CA SER A 196 -37.14 -13.54 42.56
C SER A 196 -38.07 -13.35 41.37
N TYR A 197 -37.68 -13.84 40.21
CA TYR A 197 -38.63 -14.15 39.14
C TYR A 197 -38.60 -15.66 38.97
N GLN A 198 -39.70 -16.33 39.30
CA GLN A 198 -39.92 -17.69 38.83
C GLN A 198 -40.31 -17.59 37.36
N VAL A 199 -39.49 -18.12 36.47
CA VAL A 199 -39.87 -18.32 35.08
C VAL A 199 -40.85 -19.49 35.05
N THR A 200 -42.15 -19.21 34.97
CA THR A 200 -43.15 -20.24 34.66
C THR A 200 -43.12 -20.50 33.15
N PRO A 201 -42.90 -21.74 32.69
CA PRO A 201 -42.92 -22.05 31.27
C PRO A 201 -44.37 -21.99 30.79
N SER A 202 -44.73 -20.95 30.05
CA SER A 202 -45.99 -20.92 29.32
C SER A 202 -45.87 -21.81 28.10
N ASN A 203 -46.58 -22.93 28.13
CA ASN A 203 -46.88 -23.75 26.96
C ASN A 203 -47.67 -22.90 25.95
N ARG A 204 -46.99 -22.24 25.02
CA ARG A 204 -47.52 -21.94 23.70
C ARG A 204 -46.40 -21.52 22.77
N SER A 205 -46.40 -22.14 21.60
CA SER A 205 -45.59 -21.84 20.44
C SER A 205 -45.78 -20.36 20.07
N ASP A 206 -44.87 -19.51 20.52
CA ASP A 206 -44.38 -18.31 19.84
C ASP A 206 -43.37 -17.62 20.77
N LEU A 207 -42.18 -17.34 20.24
CA LEU A 207 -41.00 -16.82 20.93
C LEU A 207 -41.21 -15.38 21.41
N GLN A 208 -41.95 -15.19 22.50
CA GLN A 208 -42.04 -13.90 23.17
C GLN A 208 -41.91 -14.05 24.69
N THR A 209 -40.68 -13.99 25.19
CA THR A 209 -40.37 -13.94 26.62
C THR A 209 -40.68 -12.53 27.14
N VAL A 210 -41.88 -12.33 27.67
CA VAL A 210 -42.26 -11.06 28.33
C VAL A 210 -41.73 -11.08 29.77
N ILE A 211 -40.69 -10.30 30.05
CA ILE A 211 -40.15 -10.13 31.40
C ILE A 211 -41.02 -9.09 32.14
N HIS A 212 -41.89 -9.56 33.02
CA HIS A 212 -42.73 -8.69 33.86
C HIS A 212 -41.98 -8.32 35.15
N CYS A 213 -41.72 -7.03 35.35
CA CYS A 213 -41.14 -6.50 36.59
C CYS A 213 -42.25 -5.85 37.44
N ASN A 214 -42.62 -6.46 38.57
CA ASN A 214 -43.78 -6.06 39.39
C ASN A 214 -43.51 -4.89 40.38
N HIS A 215 -42.46 -4.09 40.17
CA HIS A 215 -42.06 -3.03 41.11
C HIS A 215 -41.91 -1.64 40.47
N ILE A 216 -42.91 -1.21 39.69
CA ILE A 216 -43.10 0.22 39.40
C ILE A 216 -44.58 0.60 39.58
N PRO A 217 -44.93 1.38 40.62
CA PRO A 217 -46.22 2.05 40.67
C PRO A 217 -46.26 3.15 39.61
N GLN A 218 -47.10 2.93 38.60
CA GLN A 218 -47.68 3.90 37.67
C GLN A 218 -47.13 5.34 37.66
N LEU A 219 -45.98 5.56 37.02
CA LEU A 219 -45.63 6.88 36.48
C LEU A 219 -45.29 6.75 35.00
N GLY A 220 -46.33 6.86 34.16
CA GLY A 220 -46.27 7.54 32.87
C GLY A 220 -45.14 7.25 31.87
N CYS A 221 -44.51 6.08 31.84
CA CYS A 221 -43.58 5.72 30.76
C CYS A 221 -44.37 5.18 29.57
N ARG A 222 -44.37 5.93 28.46
CA ARG A 222 -44.84 5.44 27.16
C ARG A 222 -44.10 4.15 26.81
N GLN A 223 -44.89 3.11 26.54
CA GLN A 223 -44.50 1.86 25.93
C GLN A 223 -43.74 2.18 24.62
N ARG A 224 -42.42 2.01 24.62
CA ARG A 224 -41.65 1.86 23.38
C ARG A 224 -41.38 0.37 23.26
N ASP A 225 -41.92 -0.22 22.20
CA ASP A 225 -41.64 -1.58 21.80
C ASP A 225 -40.15 -1.71 21.51
N VAL A 226 -39.39 -2.20 22.50
CA VAL A 226 -38.02 -2.66 22.30
C VAL A 226 -38.13 -4.11 21.88
N LEU A 227 -38.25 -4.33 20.57
CA LEU A 227 -37.97 -5.63 19.96
C LEU A 227 -36.49 -5.93 20.21
N PHE A 228 -36.20 -6.78 21.19
CA PHE A 228 -34.90 -7.44 21.32
C PHE A 228 -34.78 -8.44 20.17
N GLY A 229 -34.31 -7.96 19.02
CA GLY A 229 -33.79 -8.82 17.96
C GLY A 229 -32.36 -9.21 18.32
N ASN A 230 -32.12 -10.51 18.50
CA ASN A 230 -30.78 -11.08 18.47
C ASN A 230 -30.15 -10.74 17.11
N VAL A 231 -29.19 -9.82 17.09
CA VAL A 231 -28.33 -9.62 15.93
C VAL A 231 -27.26 -10.70 15.97
N VAL A 232 -27.56 -11.83 15.31
CA VAL A 232 -26.58 -12.77 14.80
C VAL A 232 -26.66 -12.70 13.28
N CYS A 233 -25.54 -12.40 12.62
CA CYS A 233 -25.12 -12.76 11.26
C CYS A 233 -23.63 -12.37 11.25
N ASP A 234 -22.61 -13.22 11.28
CA ASP A 234 -22.29 -14.47 10.55
C ASP A 234 -22.45 -14.42 9.02
N SER A 235 -21.58 -15.20 8.38
CA SER A 235 -20.72 -14.84 7.26
C SER A 235 -21.24 -15.31 5.90
N SER A 236 -20.63 -14.76 4.83
CA SER A 236 -20.43 -15.32 3.47
C SER A 236 -21.59 -16.02 2.72
N ASP A 237 -21.87 -15.56 1.49
CA ASP A 237 -21.75 -16.41 0.29
C ASP A 237 -21.90 -15.64 -1.03
N ASP A 238 -21.20 -16.19 -2.03
CA ASP A 238 -21.02 -15.81 -3.42
C ASP A 238 -22.27 -15.40 -4.21
N ARG A 239 -22.10 -14.42 -5.11
CA ARG A 239 -22.62 -14.48 -6.48
C ARG A 239 -21.80 -13.63 -7.48
N ASP A 240 -21.33 -14.32 -8.52
CA ASP A 240 -20.80 -13.79 -9.78
C ASP A 240 -21.74 -12.76 -10.43
N THR A 241 -21.18 -11.67 -10.98
CA THR A 241 -21.73 -11.03 -12.18
C THR A 241 -20.63 -10.31 -12.97
N VAL A 242 -20.32 -10.87 -14.14
CA VAL A 242 -19.56 -10.23 -15.23
C VAL A 242 -20.47 -9.24 -15.93
N VAL A 243 -20.13 -7.93 -15.94
CA VAL A 243 -20.54 -6.99 -17.01
C VAL A 243 -19.47 -5.91 -17.21
N THR A 244 -19.00 -5.86 -18.45
CA THR A 244 -18.19 -4.86 -19.16
C THR A 244 -18.77 -3.44 -19.17
N GLY A 245 -17.92 -2.40 -19.17
CA GLY A 245 -18.39 -1.05 -19.54
C GLY A 245 -17.47 0.13 -19.24
N THR A 246 -16.57 0.41 -20.18
CA THR A 246 -16.02 1.71 -20.66
C THR A 246 -16.22 3.04 -19.90
N SER A 247 -15.09 3.75 -19.78
CA SER A 247 -14.86 5.21 -19.97
C SER A 247 -15.72 6.26 -19.25
N SER A 248 -15.06 7.16 -18.52
CA SER A 248 -14.95 8.57 -18.96
C SER A 248 -13.98 9.39 -18.08
N VAL A 249 -13.15 10.15 -18.77
CA VAL A 249 -12.26 11.22 -18.31
C VAL A 249 -13.07 12.38 -17.73
N VAL A 250 -12.68 12.90 -16.56
CA VAL A 250 -12.95 14.31 -16.20
C VAL A 250 -11.75 14.91 -15.48
N THR A 251 -11.09 15.80 -16.21
CA THR A 251 -10.12 16.79 -15.76
C THR A 251 -10.82 17.85 -14.92
N GLY A 252 -10.26 18.22 -13.77
CA GLY A 252 -10.85 19.24 -12.90
C GLY A 252 -9.83 19.89 -11.98
N THR A 253 -9.15 20.90 -12.50
CA THR A 253 -8.25 21.82 -11.79
C THR A 253 -9.01 22.72 -10.82
N SER A 254 -8.53 22.90 -9.60
CA SER A 254 -8.22 24.23 -9.02
C SER A 254 -7.82 24.12 -7.56
N GLY A 255 -6.70 24.78 -7.24
CA GLY A 255 -6.17 24.88 -5.91
C GLY A 255 -6.97 25.82 -5.01
N VAL A 256 -6.86 25.58 -3.72
CA VAL A 256 -7.01 26.60 -2.69
C VAL A 256 -5.91 26.36 -1.66
N ALA A 257 -5.05 27.35 -1.53
CA ALA A 257 -4.02 27.42 -0.50
C ALA A 257 -4.66 27.68 0.86
N ALA A 258 -4.26 26.92 1.88
CA ALA A 258 -4.33 27.36 3.27
C ALA A 258 -3.28 26.60 4.09
N SER A 259 -2.15 27.28 4.29
CA SER A 259 -1.06 26.86 5.16
C SER A 259 -1.51 26.77 6.62
N ARG A 260 -1.25 25.64 7.27
CA ARG A 260 -1.04 25.58 8.73
C ARG A 260 0.09 24.62 9.07
N SER A 261 1.24 25.24 9.30
CA SER A 261 2.39 24.88 10.14
C SER A 261 2.30 23.55 10.91
N LEU A 262 3.17 22.60 10.54
CA LEU A 262 3.73 21.60 11.43
C LEU A 262 5.25 21.68 11.32
N GLY A 263 5.90 21.80 12.47
CA GLY A 263 7.34 21.96 12.58
C GLY A 263 8.09 20.73 12.09
N THR A 264 9.01 20.95 11.15
CA THR A 264 9.99 19.96 10.70
C THR A 264 11.38 20.43 11.11
N LEU A 265 12.08 19.59 11.87
CA LEU A 265 13.48 19.71 12.21
C LEU A 265 14.33 19.65 10.94
N SER A 266 14.93 20.77 10.57
CA SER A 266 15.89 20.89 9.48
C SER A 266 17.28 20.48 9.95
N VAL A 267 17.74 19.29 9.54
CA VAL A 267 19.17 18.92 9.56
C VAL A 267 19.81 19.52 8.31
N GLY A 268 20.64 20.53 8.53
CA GLY A 268 21.35 21.24 7.47
C GLY A 268 22.51 20.42 6.91
N ILE A 269 22.42 20.05 5.64
CA ILE A 269 23.56 19.56 4.86
C ILE A 269 24.00 20.72 3.96
N LYS A 270 25.17 21.28 4.26
CA LYS A 270 25.86 22.23 3.38
C LYS A 270 26.48 21.46 2.21
N SER A 271 26.15 21.85 0.98
CA SER A 271 26.89 21.52 -0.25
C SER A 271 26.81 22.78 -1.12
N SER A 272 27.78 23.68 -1.08
CA SER A 272 29.13 23.62 -1.67
C SER A 272 29.13 23.42 -3.18
N SER A 273 29.54 24.50 -3.86
CA SER A 273 30.11 24.61 -5.21
C SER A 273 29.19 24.40 -6.41
N PHE A 274 28.67 25.54 -6.89
CA PHE A 274 28.29 25.78 -8.27
C PHE A 274 29.48 25.50 -9.23
N ILE A 275 29.23 24.71 -10.26
CA ILE A 275 30.07 24.65 -11.48
C ILE A 275 29.25 25.27 -12.62
N PRO A 276 29.73 26.30 -13.32
CA PRO A 276 29.03 26.86 -14.46
C PRO A 276 29.19 25.92 -15.67
N VAL A 277 28.08 25.42 -16.20
CA VAL A 277 28.05 24.66 -17.45
C VAL A 277 28.26 25.64 -18.60
N ALA A 278 29.43 25.55 -19.23
CA ALA A 278 29.74 26.24 -20.47
C ALA A 278 28.90 25.67 -21.61
N ARG A 279 28.23 26.59 -22.32
CA ARG A 279 27.53 26.38 -23.59
C ARG A 279 28.53 25.86 -24.63
N SER A 280 28.19 24.76 -25.30
CA SER A 280 28.87 24.30 -26.51
C SER A 280 27.84 23.81 -27.54
N PRO A 281 28.20 23.86 -28.83
CA PRO A 281 27.30 24.29 -29.88
C PRO A 281 26.44 23.17 -30.48
N SER A 282 25.27 23.59 -30.93
CA SER A 282 24.37 22.97 -31.91
C SER A 282 24.96 21.83 -32.74
N ALA A 283 24.47 20.62 -32.47
CA ALA A 283 24.47 19.50 -33.40
C ALA A 283 23.20 19.56 -34.29
N PRO A 284 23.26 19.08 -35.54
CA PRO A 284 22.20 19.26 -36.52
C PRO A 284 20.98 18.39 -36.20
N SER A 285 19.81 18.99 -36.37
CA SER A 285 18.52 18.32 -36.37
C SER A 285 18.43 17.37 -37.56
N THR A 286 18.71 16.09 -37.36
CA THR A 286 18.33 15.05 -38.30
C THR A 286 16.86 14.72 -38.05
N THR A 287 15.99 15.23 -38.92
CA THR A 287 14.65 14.70 -39.11
C THR A 287 14.78 13.27 -39.63
N HIS A 288 14.80 12.30 -38.72
CA HIS A 288 14.53 10.91 -39.07
C HIS A 288 13.03 10.78 -39.28
N SER A 289 12.65 10.65 -40.55
CA SER A 289 11.45 9.94 -40.96
C SER A 289 11.40 8.60 -40.24
N GLU A 290 10.36 8.39 -39.44
CA GLU A 290 10.01 7.10 -38.83
C GLU A 290 9.75 6.08 -39.95
N THR A 291 10.80 5.37 -40.36
CA THR A 291 10.64 4.09 -41.03
C THR A 291 10.39 3.08 -39.93
N GLU A 292 9.17 2.55 -39.85
CA GLU A 292 8.79 1.50 -38.90
C GLU A 292 9.82 0.36 -38.98
N ASP A 293 10.60 0.16 -37.91
CA ASP A 293 11.65 -0.86 -37.87
C ASP A 293 10.99 -2.25 -37.82
N ASP A 294 10.97 -2.93 -38.96
CA ASP A 294 10.57 -4.32 -39.07
C ASP A 294 11.60 -5.23 -38.38
N ILE A 295 11.12 -6.13 -37.53
CA ILE A 295 11.92 -7.06 -36.74
C ILE A 295 11.90 -8.44 -37.41
N SER A 296 13.07 -9.01 -37.69
CA SER A 296 13.18 -10.33 -38.35
C SER A 296 13.56 -11.43 -37.37
N CYS A 297 12.88 -12.58 -37.43
CA CYS A 297 13.22 -13.77 -36.65
C CYS A 297 14.53 -14.39 -37.18
N PRO A 298 15.61 -14.48 -36.37
CA PRO A 298 16.91 -14.96 -36.84
C PRO A 298 16.94 -16.47 -37.15
N SER A 299 15.89 -17.20 -36.78
CA SER A 299 15.81 -18.66 -36.96
C SER A 299 15.19 -19.06 -38.30
N CYS A 300 14.24 -18.27 -38.82
CA CYS A 300 13.50 -18.58 -40.05
C CYS A 300 13.27 -17.37 -40.97
N ASP A 301 13.92 -16.24 -40.69
CA ASP A 301 13.88 -14.97 -41.44
C ASP A 301 12.48 -14.38 -41.66
N ARG A 302 11.51 -14.77 -40.82
CA ARG A 302 10.16 -14.20 -40.88
C ARG A 302 10.18 -12.78 -40.32
N VAL A 303 9.64 -11.84 -41.07
CA VAL A 303 9.63 -10.40 -40.76
C VAL A 303 8.32 -10.03 -40.05
N PHE A 304 8.42 -9.24 -38.99
CA PHE A 304 7.32 -8.77 -38.14
C PHE A 304 7.34 -7.25 -38.06
N SER A 305 6.17 -6.63 -38.16
CA SER A 305 6.04 -5.18 -37.95
C SER A 305 6.26 -4.83 -36.48
N SER A 306 6.82 -3.66 -36.20
CA SER A 306 7.06 -3.15 -34.84
C SER A 306 5.82 -3.19 -33.91
N ARG A 307 4.61 -3.13 -34.50
CA ARG A 307 3.34 -3.18 -33.75
C ARG A 307 2.96 -4.56 -33.21
N VAL A 308 3.62 -5.63 -33.66
CA VAL A 308 3.33 -7.04 -33.31
C VAL A 308 4.49 -7.72 -32.59
N HIS A 309 5.15 -6.98 -31.68
CA HIS A 309 6.25 -7.50 -30.86
C HIS A 309 5.86 -8.75 -30.04
N LEU A 310 4.60 -8.88 -29.61
CA LEU A 310 4.11 -10.05 -28.89
C LEU A 310 4.03 -11.29 -29.80
N GLU A 311 3.55 -11.14 -31.04
CA GLU A 311 3.50 -12.24 -32.01
C GLU A 311 4.91 -12.71 -32.40
N PHE A 312 5.88 -11.80 -32.43
CA PHE A 312 7.29 -12.14 -32.62
C PHE A 312 7.81 -13.02 -31.47
N LEU A 313 7.50 -12.70 -30.21
CA LEU A 313 7.98 -13.49 -29.06
C LEU A 313 7.38 -14.90 -29.06
N ASP A 314 6.08 -15.04 -29.27
CA ASP A 314 5.40 -16.34 -29.37
C ASP A 314 5.98 -17.19 -30.52
N HIS A 315 6.23 -16.55 -31.66
CA HIS A 315 6.87 -17.20 -32.79
C HIS A 315 8.32 -17.59 -32.49
N PHE A 316 9.10 -16.71 -31.85
CA PHE A 316 10.51 -16.93 -31.56
C PHE A 316 10.72 -18.12 -30.61
N GLU A 317 9.89 -18.25 -29.57
CA GLU A 317 9.92 -19.40 -28.66
C GLU A 317 9.60 -20.71 -29.40
N SER A 318 8.56 -20.69 -30.25
CA SER A 318 8.19 -21.86 -31.06
C SER A 318 9.26 -22.23 -32.09
N CYS A 319 9.91 -21.21 -32.68
CA CYS A 319 10.92 -21.39 -33.72
C CYS A 319 12.24 -21.92 -33.17
N GLN A 320 12.63 -21.54 -31.95
CA GLN A 320 13.79 -22.11 -31.27
C GLN A 320 13.63 -23.61 -30.97
N GLY A 321 12.40 -24.03 -30.64
CA GLY A 321 12.11 -25.44 -30.33
C GLY A 321 12.37 -26.40 -31.50
N HIS A 322 12.23 -25.94 -32.74
CA HIS A 322 12.40 -26.79 -33.93
C HIS A 322 13.84 -26.94 -34.43
N ARG A 323 14.78 -26.08 -33.97
CA ARG A 323 16.21 -26.20 -34.34
C ARG A 323 16.97 -27.27 -33.55
N ASN A 324 16.43 -27.71 -32.42
CA ASN A 324 17.06 -28.70 -31.54
C ASN A 324 16.51 -30.13 -31.74
N GLY A 325 15.86 -30.39 -32.88
CA GLY A 325 15.51 -31.76 -33.29
C GLY A 325 16.78 -32.59 -33.55
N PRO A 326 16.76 -33.90 -33.25
CA PRO A 326 17.97 -34.72 -33.27
C PRO A 326 18.39 -34.99 -34.73
N ASP A 327 19.49 -34.36 -35.15
CA ASP A 327 20.38 -34.96 -36.15
C ASP A 327 21.25 -36.04 -35.48
#